data_AF-A0A8T0E440-F1
#
_entry.id   AF-A0A8T0E440-F1
#
_cell.length_a   1.000
_cell.length_b   1.000
_cell.length_c   1.000
_cell.angle_alpha   90.00
_cell.angle_beta   90.00
_cell.angle_gamma   90.00
#
_symmetry.space_group_name_H-M   'P 1'
#
loop_
_entity.id
_entity.type
_entity.pdbx_description
1 polymer ?
#
loop_
_entity_poly.entity_id
_entity_poly.type
_entity_poly.pdbx_seq_one_letter_code
_entity_poly.pdbx_strand_id
1 'polypeptide(L)'
;MHKIFHDHSDKNANAMGTFKQRKSLATRKEEVENIRTKFPTKIPVIVERYHKESQLPLLDKTKFLVPQELTVSQFLTIISICFYL
;
A
#
# COMPACT_ATOMS: atom_id res chain seq x y z
N MET A 1 -10.21 8.19 1.80
CA MET A 1 -9.42 7.14 1.12
C MET A 1 -10.13 5.80 1.34
N HIS A 2 -10.78 5.23 0.32
CA HIS A 2 -11.48 3.95 0.48
C HIS A 2 -10.48 2.79 0.55
N LYS A 3 -10.44 2.11 1.69
CA LYS A 3 -9.63 0.92 1.97
C LYS A 3 -10.37 -0.30 1.42
N ILE A 4 -10.00 -0.83 0.25
CA ILE A 4 -10.68 -2.01 -0.34
C ILE A 4 -9.71 -3.15 -0.73
N PHE A 5 -8.42 -3.01 -0.42
CA PHE A 5 -7.50 -4.13 -0.50
C PHE A 5 -7.17 -4.70 0.87
N HIS A 6 -8.14 -5.40 1.46
CA HIS A 6 -7.80 -6.40 2.47
C HIS A 6 -7.47 -7.69 1.73
N ASP A 7 -6.18 -7.94 1.56
CA ASP A 7 -5.74 -9.32 1.43
C ASP A 7 -5.72 -9.89 2.85
N HIS A 8 -6.44 -10.99 3.07
CA HIS A 8 -6.46 -11.67 4.37
C HIS A 8 -5.04 -12.14 4.78
N SER A 9 -4.07 -12.16 3.86
CA SER A 9 -2.67 -12.50 4.14
C SER A 9 -1.83 -11.38 4.79
N ASP A 10 -2.28 -10.11 4.81
CA ASP A 10 -1.42 -9.00 5.27
C ASP A 10 -1.35 -8.84 6.79
N LYS A 11 -2.14 -9.60 7.56
CA LYS A 11 -2.16 -9.53 9.02
C LYS A 11 -0.81 -9.88 9.68
N ASN A 12 0.16 -10.40 8.93
CA ASN A 12 1.51 -10.74 9.44
C ASN A 12 2.65 -10.24 8.52
N ALA A 13 2.39 -9.28 7.63
CA ALA A 13 3.31 -8.86 6.58
C ALA A 13 4.60 -8.19 7.08
N ASN A 14 4.60 -7.64 8.31
CA ASN A 14 5.74 -6.93 8.87
C ASN A 14 6.90 -7.85 9.29
N ALA A 15 6.64 -9.16 9.45
CA ALA A 15 7.63 -10.12 9.91
C ALA A 15 8.35 -10.87 8.77
N MET A 16 7.90 -10.77 7.51
CA MET A 16 8.34 -11.66 6.41
C MET A 16 8.84 -10.95 5.13
N GLY A 17 9.65 -9.91 5.27
CA GLY A 17 10.28 -9.21 4.13
C GLY A 17 9.34 -8.28 3.36
N THR A 18 9.83 -7.64 2.29
CA THR A 18 9.09 -6.63 1.49
C THR A 18 7.99 -7.25 0.61
N PHE A 19 7.03 -6.45 0.17
CA PHE A 19 5.91 -6.91 -0.67
C PHE A 19 6.38 -7.65 -1.92
N LYS A 20 7.47 -7.19 -2.54
CA LYS A 20 8.06 -7.82 -3.72
C LYS A 20 8.73 -9.16 -3.43
N GLN A 21 9.19 -9.40 -2.20
CA GLN A 21 9.74 -10.69 -1.77
C GLN A 21 8.62 -11.67 -1.42
N ARG A 22 7.53 -11.18 -0.83
CA ARG A 22 6.37 -12.01 -0.44
C ARG A 22 5.52 -12.46 -1.65
N LYS A 23 5.48 -11.67 -2.73
CA LYS A 23 4.66 -11.96 -3.92
C LYS A 23 5.45 -11.92 -5.23
N SER A 24 5.28 -12.97 -6.03
CA SER A 24 5.85 -13.09 -7.38
C SER A 24 5.41 -11.93 -8.28
N LEU A 25 6.19 -11.62 -9.31
CA LEU A 25 5.82 -10.58 -10.27
C LEU A 25 4.52 -10.91 -11.00
N ALA A 26 4.31 -12.17 -11.37
CA ALA A 26 3.10 -12.62 -12.07
C ALA A 26 1.85 -12.36 -11.22
N THR A 27 1.85 -12.83 -9.97
CA THR A 27 0.74 -12.60 -9.03
C THR A 27 0.48 -11.11 -8.81
N ARG A 28 1.54 -10.29 -8.67
CA ARG A 28 1.39 -8.84 -8.50
C ARG A 28 0.77 -8.15 -9.72
N LYS A 29 1.07 -8.62 -10.93
CA LYS A 29 0.47 -8.07 -12.17
C LYS A 29 -1.01 -8.40 -12.24
N GLU A 30 -1.36 -9.66 -12.01
CA GLU A 30 -2.75 -10.12 -12.01
C GLU A 30 -3.61 -9.38 -10.99
N GLU A 31 -3.12 -9.21 -9.75
CA GLU A 31 -3.82 -8.42 -8.71
C GLU A 31 -4.05 -6.96 -9.13
N VAL A 32 -3.06 -6.35 -9.79
CA VAL A 32 -3.15 -4.97 -10.28
C VAL A 32 -4.11 -4.85 -11.47
N GLU A 33 -4.12 -5.80 -12.40
CA GLU A 33 -5.03 -5.80 -13.54
C GLU A 33 -6.49 -5.91 -13.07
N ASN A 34 -6.76 -6.85 -12.16
CA ASN A 34 -8.08 -7.05 -11.57
C ASN A 34 -8.59 -5.79 -10.84
N ILE A 35 -7.73 -5.14 -10.06
CA ILE A 35 -8.16 -3.93 -9.34
C ILE A 35 -8.35 -2.73 -10.26
N ARG A 36 -7.49 -2.53 -11.26
CA ARG A 36 -7.60 -1.38 -12.16
C ARG A 36 -8.88 -1.48 -12.98
N THR A 37 -9.31 -2.70 -13.30
CA THR A 37 -10.62 -2.95 -13.91
C THR A 37 -11.76 -2.55 -12.97
N LYS A 38 -11.66 -2.88 -11.67
CA LYS A 38 -12.69 -2.56 -10.67
C LYS A 38 -12.73 -1.07 -10.25
N PHE A 39 -11.58 -0.40 -10.27
CA PHE A 39 -11.43 0.99 -9.84
C PHE A 39 -10.57 1.78 -10.85
N PRO A 40 -11.12 2.12 -12.03
CA PRO A 40 -10.35 2.69 -13.14
C PRO A 40 -9.74 4.06 -12.85
N THR A 41 -10.33 4.84 -11.94
CA THR A 41 -9.84 6.17 -11.54
C THR A 41 -8.91 6.14 -10.31
N LYS A 42 -8.56 4.94 -9.83
CA LYS A 42 -7.68 4.76 -8.67
C LYS A 42 -6.37 4.10 -9.07
N ILE A 43 -5.30 4.55 -8.42
CA ILE A 43 -3.94 4.07 -8.60
C ILE A 43 -3.60 3.19 -7.39
N PRO A 44 -3.29 1.89 -7.58
CA PRO A 44 -2.81 1.03 -6.50
C PRO A 44 -1.36 1.41 -6.13
N VAL A 45 -1.14 1.75 -4.86
CA VAL A 45 0.16 2.16 -4.31
C VAL A 45 0.52 1.26 -3.13
N ILE A 46 1.76 0.76 -3.12
CA ILE A 46 2.33 0.03 -1.99
C ILE A 46 3.26 0.98 -1.24
N VAL A 47 3.03 1.12 0.07
CA VAL A 47 3.85 1.93 0.98
C VAL A 47 4.39 1.01 2.06
N GLU A 48 5.70 0.93 2.17
CA GLU A 48 6.39 0.18 3.20
C GLU A 48 7.37 1.10 3.93
N ARG A 49 7.53 0.90 5.24
CA ARG A 49 8.53 1.63 6.02
C ARG A 49 9.92 1.22 5.54
N TYR A 50 10.83 2.19 5.43
CA TYR A 50 12.22 1.88 5.10
C TYR A 50 12.83 0.96 6.16
N HIS A 51 13.57 -0.07 5.74
CA HIS A 51 14.09 -1.10 6.64
C HIS A 51 15.04 -0.59 7.74
N LYS A 52 15.71 0.54 7.55
CA LYS A 52 16.56 1.17 8.58
C LYS A 52 15.87 2.30 9.35
N GLU A 53 14.60 2.58 9.06
CA GLU A 53 13.81 3.54 9.81
C GLU A 53 13.41 2.93 11.16
N SER A 54 13.72 3.65 12.24
CA SER A 54 13.54 3.18 13.62
C SER A 54 12.72 4.15 14.48
N GLN A 55 12.48 5.37 14.02
CA GLN A 55 11.76 6.40 14.76
C GLN A 55 10.27 6.41 14.41
N LEU A 56 9.95 6.15 13.14
CA LEU A 56 8.56 6.09 12.71
C LEU A 56 7.89 4.78 13.17
N PRO A 57 6.64 4.84 13.65
CA PRO A 57 5.86 3.64 13.97
C PRO A 57 5.58 2.79 12.74
N LEU A 58 5.08 1.57 12.97
CA LEU A 58 4.73 0.66 11.89
C LEU A 58 3.39 1.08 11.28
N LEU A 59 3.30 0.98 9.96
CA LEU A 59 2.08 1.29 9.22
C LEU A 59 1.17 0.05 9.23
N ASP A 60 -0.06 0.19 9.74
CA ASP A 60 -1.03 -0.90 9.82
C ASP A 60 -1.43 -1.46 8.44
N LYS A 61 -1.37 -0.62 7.41
CA LYS A 61 -1.75 -0.97 6.04
C LYS A 61 -0.71 -0.47 5.08
N THR A 62 -0.26 -1.35 4.19
CA THR A 62 0.78 -1.05 3.21
C THR A 62 0.23 -0.89 1.79
N LYS A 63 -1.08 -1.12 1.57
CA LYS A 63 -1.69 -1.11 0.23
C LYS A 63 -2.81 -0.07 0.16
N PHE A 64 -2.75 0.78 -0.85
CA PHE A 64 -3.54 1.99 -0.95
C PHE A 64 -4.15 2.13 -2.35
N LEU A 65 -5.39 2.63 -2.43
CA LEU A 65 -6.01 3.08 -3.67
C LEU A 65 -6.09 4.60 -3.65
N VAL A 66 -5.23 5.22 -4.44
CA VAL A 66 -5.07 6.67 -4.49
C VAL A 66 -5.87 7.22 -5.67
N PRO A 67 -6.71 8.27 -5.49
CA PRO A 67 -7.34 8.95 -6.62
C PRO A 67 -6.29 9.51 -7.59
N GLN A 68 -6.50 9.39 -8.90
CA GLN A 68 -5.56 9.87 -9.92
C GLN A 68 -5.32 11.39 -9.87
N GLU A 69 -6.30 12.14 -9.39
CA GLU A 69 -6.29 13.58 -9.23
C GLU A 69 -5.52 14.05 -7.99
N LEU A 70 -5.11 13.11 -7.13
CA LEU A 70 -4.43 13.42 -5.87
C LEU A 70 -2.95 13.69 -6.13
N THR A 71 -2.49 14.88 -5.73
CA THR A 71 -1.09 15.29 -5.90
C THR A 71 -0.16 14.52 -4.98
N VAL A 72 1.11 14.41 -5.35
CA VAL A 72 2.14 13.77 -4.51
C VAL A 72 2.20 14.43 -3.12
N SER A 73 2.09 15.76 -3.05
CA SER A 73 2.11 16.50 -1.78
C SER A 73 0.95 16.09 -0.86
N GLN A 74 -0.29 16.04 -1.39
CA GLN A 74 -1.45 15.57 -0.65
C GLN A 74 -1.29 14.12 -0.20
N PHE A 75 -0.70 13.27 -1.05
CA PHE A 75 -0.46 11.87 -0.73
C PHE A 75 0.50 11.73 0.46
N LEU A 76 1.61 12.46 0.44
CA LEU A 76 2.59 12.45 1.52
C LEU A 76 1.97 12.92 2.84
N THR A 77 1.14 13.96 2.83
CA THR A 77 0.43 14.41 4.03
C THR A 77 -0.47 13.32 4.62
N ILE A 78 -1.20 12.59 3.77
CA ILE A 78 -2.07 11.48 4.21
C ILE A 78 -1.24 10.34 4.82
N ILE A 79 -0.13 9.97 4.20
CA ILE A 79 0.76 8.92 4.70
C ILE A 79 1.38 9.31 6.03
N SER A 80 1.84 10.56 6.18
CA SER A 80 2.34 11.09 7.45
C SER A 80 1.30 10.95 8.56
N ILE A 81 0.04 11.29 8.30
CA ILE A 81 -1.05 11.12 9.28
C ILE A 81 -1.24 9.64 9.67
N CYS A 82 -1.13 8.71 8.72
CA CYS A 82 -1.30 7.28 8.97
C CYS A 82 -0.17 6.66 9.82
N PHE A 83 0.96 7.35 10.00
CA PHE A 83 1.96 6.92 10.97
C PHE A 83 1.56 7.31 12.41
N TYR A 84 0.84 8.42 12.60
CA TYR A 84 0.52 8.94 13.93
C TYR A 84 -0.92 8.67 14.41
N LEU A 85 -1.72 8.00 13.59
CA LEU A 85 -3.09 7.56 13.90
C LEU A 85 -3.19 6.04 13.85
#